data_AF-A0A0R0MB48-F1
#
_entry.id   AF-A0A0R0MB48-F1
#
_cell.length_a   1.000
_cell.length_b   1.000
_cell.length_c   1.000
_cell.angle_alpha   90.00
_cell.angle_beta   90.00
_cell.angle_gamma   90.00
#
_symmetry.space_group_name_H-M   'P 1'
#
loop_
_entity.id
_entity.type
_entity.pdbx_description
1 polymer ?
#
loop_
_entity_poly.entity_id
_entity_poly.type
_entity_poly.pdbx_seq_one_letter_code
_entity_poly.pdbx_strand_id
1 'polypeptide(L)'
;MAIENSVNEHAEQVAGLMSAICTRTLNHFAEEAKINGESLKDAFERYEIDYAWHVLGSDRLRDATLACLAQRHSHVATDAQRASLASILKSASAAQAPDLLMSFDNEVPEQLADTLCAVWTGRTLSPATAQAA
;
A
#
# COMPACT_ATOMS: atom_id res chain seq x y z
N MET A 1 -14.61 -9.87 -24.31
CA MET A 1 -13.21 -9.48 -24.08
C MET A 1 -13.02 -8.15 -23.33
N ALA A 2 -14.07 -7.40 -22.92
CA ALA A 2 -13.88 -6.17 -22.13
C ALA A 2 -13.69 -6.46 -20.62
N ILE A 3 -14.28 -7.55 -20.13
CA ILE A 3 -14.27 -7.93 -18.71
C ILE A 3 -12.89 -8.45 -18.27
N GLU A 4 -12.18 -9.13 -19.17
CA GLU A 4 -10.85 -9.69 -18.90
C GLU A 4 -9.79 -8.59 -18.77
N ASN A 5 -9.95 -7.46 -19.47
CA ASN A 5 -9.02 -6.34 -19.40
C ASN A 5 -9.12 -5.63 -18.03
N SER A 6 -10.33 -5.33 -17.57
CA SER A 6 -10.53 -4.65 -16.29
C SER A 6 -10.16 -5.50 -15.06
N VAL A 7 -10.29 -6.82 -15.16
CA VAL A 7 -9.81 -7.75 -14.11
C VAL A 7 -8.27 -7.79 -14.09
N ASN A 8 -7.63 -7.76 -15.24
CA ASN A 8 -6.16 -7.72 -15.32
C ASN A 8 -5.60 -6.39 -14.80
N GLU A 9 -6.20 -5.26 -15.17
CA GLU A 9 -5.85 -3.93 -14.66
C GLU A 9 -5.95 -3.86 -13.13
N HIS A 10 -7.01 -4.43 -12.55
CA HIS A 10 -7.18 -4.49 -11.10
C HIS A 10 -6.16 -5.43 -10.42
N ALA A 11 -5.83 -6.56 -11.04
CA ALA A 11 -4.80 -7.47 -10.53
C ALA A 11 -3.40 -6.85 -10.56
N GLU A 12 -3.06 -6.11 -11.62
CA GLU A 12 -1.79 -5.36 -11.73
C GLU A 12 -1.71 -4.22 -10.72
N GLN A 13 -2.83 -3.51 -10.47
CA GLN A 13 -2.93 -2.51 -9.41
C GLN A 13 -2.71 -3.10 -8.02
N VAL A 14 -3.35 -4.24 -7.73
CA VAL A 14 -3.16 -4.95 -6.46
C VAL A 14 -1.71 -5.45 -6.35
N ALA A 15 -1.12 -6.01 -7.42
CA ALA A 15 0.27 -6.47 -7.39
C ALA A 15 1.27 -5.32 -7.18
N GLY A 16 1.07 -4.18 -7.84
CA GLY A 16 1.87 -2.96 -7.62
C GLY A 16 1.74 -2.46 -6.20
N LEU A 17 0.52 -2.46 -5.64
CA LEU A 17 0.29 -2.15 -4.23
C LEU A 17 1.03 -3.13 -3.31
N MET A 18 0.92 -4.43 -3.54
CA MET A 18 1.59 -5.47 -2.76
C MET A 18 3.12 -5.34 -2.80
N SER A 19 3.67 -4.88 -3.93
CA SER A 19 5.10 -4.61 -4.07
C SER A 19 5.54 -3.32 -3.38
N ALA A 20 4.66 -2.34 -3.22
CA ALA A 20 4.95 -1.07 -2.57
C ALA A 20 4.80 -1.15 -1.03
N ILE A 21 4.00 -2.09 -0.52
CA ILE A 21 3.83 -2.25 0.93
C ILE A 21 4.90 -3.16 1.52
N CYS A 22 5.65 -2.63 2.48
CA CYS A 22 6.58 -3.43 3.28
C CYS A 22 5.79 -4.22 4.33
N THR A 23 5.51 -5.48 4.04
CA THR A 23 4.93 -6.42 5.01
C THR A 23 6.03 -7.27 5.62
N ARG A 24 6.08 -7.38 6.95
CA ARG A 24 7.02 -8.24 7.68
C ARG A 24 6.28 -9.19 8.59
N THR A 25 6.86 -10.34 8.89
CA THR A 25 6.26 -11.28 9.86
C THR A 25 6.53 -10.81 11.28
N LEU A 26 5.65 -11.19 12.22
CA LEU A 26 5.87 -10.97 13.66
C LEU A 26 7.21 -11.55 14.13
N ASN A 27 7.61 -12.71 13.61
CA ASN A 27 8.89 -13.33 13.95
C ASN A 27 10.07 -12.45 13.54
N HIS A 28 10.07 -11.95 12.31
CA HIS A 28 11.14 -11.05 11.85
C HIS A 28 11.19 -9.77 12.67
N PHE A 29 10.03 -9.20 13.00
CA PHE A 29 9.96 -8.00 13.84
C PHE A 29 10.45 -8.24 15.27
N ALA A 30 10.13 -9.39 15.85
CA ALA A 30 10.62 -9.79 17.17
C ALA A 30 12.15 -9.96 17.19
N GLU A 31 12.73 -10.50 16.11
CA GLU A 31 14.18 -10.60 15.97
C GLU A 31 14.82 -9.21 15.85
N GLU A 32 14.25 -8.29 15.07
CA GLU A 32 14.72 -6.91 14.95
C GLU A 32 14.68 -6.16 16.29
N ALA A 33 13.55 -6.24 17.03
CA ALA A 33 13.41 -5.61 18.34
C ALA A 33 14.45 -6.15 19.33
N LYS A 34 14.70 -7.46 19.30
CA LYS A 34 15.73 -8.12 20.12
C LYS A 34 17.14 -7.64 19.78
N ILE A 35 17.47 -7.46 18.50
CA ILE A 35 18.77 -6.92 18.05
C ILE A 35 18.94 -5.48 18.54
N ASN A 36 17.88 -4.68 18.48
CA ASN A 36 17.89 -3.28 18.93
C ASN A 36 17.87 -3.12 20.46
N GLY A 37 17.74 -4.23 21.22
CA GLY A 37 17.62 -4.19 22.68
C GLY A 37 16.35 -3.50 23.17
N GLU A 38 15.34 -3.37 22.30
CA GLU A 38 14.05 -2.75 22.58
C GLU A 38 13.02 -3.85 22.89
N SER A 39 12.06 -3.58 23.78
CA SER A 39 10.98 -4.54 24.01
C SER A 39 10.07 -4.58 22.78
N LEU A 40 9.53 -5.76 22.47
CA LEU A 40 8.53 -5.91 21.41
C LEU A 40 7.39 -4.91 21.56
N LYS A 41 6.94 -4.67 22.79
CA LYS A 41 5.85 -3.72 23.06
C LYS A 41 6.24 -2.29 22.69
N ASP A 42 7.43 -1.85 23.09
CA ASP A 42 7.92 -0.51 22.76
C ASP A 42 8.09 -0.35 21.25
N ALA A 43 8.57 -1.38 20.56
CA ALA A 43 8.69 -1.38 19.10
C ALA A 43 7.31 -1.31 18.42
N PHE A 44 6.32 -2.06 18.93
CA PHE A 44 4.94 -2.02 18.45
C PHE A 44 4.30 -0.63 18.60
N GLU A 45 4.50 0.01 19.76
CA GLU A 45 3.98 1.35 20.04
C GLU A 45 4.71 2.42 19.23
N ARG A 46 6.04 2.32 19.11
CA ARG A 46 6.88 3.28 18.39
C ARG A 46 6.61 3.33 16.90
N TYR A 47 6.43 2.17 16.28
CA TYR A 47 6.21 2.05 14.84
C TYR A 47 4.72 1.91 14.49
N GLU A 48 3.81 2.06 15.47
CA GLU A 48 2.36 1.83 15.27
C GLU A 48 2.09 0.55 14.45
N ILE A 49 2.71 -0.57 14.87
CA ILE A 49 2.64 -1.83 14.12
C ILE A 49 1.28 -2.47 14.36
N ASP A 50 0.60 -2.82 13.27
CA ASP A 50 -0.66 -3.56 13.32
C ASP A 50 -0.66 -4.64 12.23
N TYR A 51 -1.70 -5.46 12.18
CA TYR A 51 -1.82 -6.49 11.15
C TYR A 51 -2.01 -5.85 9.78
N ALA A 52 -1.30 -6.36 8.76
CA ALA A 52 -1.32 -5.80 7.41
C ALA A 52 -2.75 -5.73 6.83
N TRP A 53 -3.59 -6.73 7.07
CA TRP A 53 -4.99 -6.73 6.65
C TRP A 53 -5.81 -5.62 7.34
N HIS A 54 -5.51 -5.33 8.60
CA HIS A 54 -6.20 -4.30 9.38
C HIS A 54 -5.74 -2.89 8.97
N VAL A 55 -4.43 -2.70 8.76
CA VAL A 55 -3.85 -1.45 8.24
C VAL A 55 -4.42 -1.11 6.86
N LEU A 56 -4.41 -2.07 5.94
CA LEU A 56 -4.93 -1.89 4.57
C LEU A 56 -6.45 -1.70 4.54
N GLY A 57 -7.18 -2.33 5.45
CA GLY A 57 -8.63 -2.19 5.59
C GLY A 57 -9.07 -0.94 6.35
N SER A 58 -8.14 -0.19 6.96
CA SER A 58 -8.46 0.95 7.82
C SER A 58 -8.87 2.17 7.00
N ASP A 59 -9.94 2.84 7.44
CA ASP A 59 -10.34 4.13 6.90
C ASP A 59 -9.21 5.17 7.05
N ARG A 60 -8.38 5.08 8.11
CA ARG A 60 -7.23 5.99 8.33
C ARG A 60 -6.25 5.96 7.15
N LEU A 61 -5.93 4.78 6.61
CA LEU A 61 -4.99 4.65 5.49
C LEU A 61 -5.61 5.16 4.19
N ARG A 62 -6.89 4.87 3.97
CA ARG A 62 -7.64 5.34 2.80
C ARG A 62 -7.69 6.87 2.77
N ASP A 63 -8.09 7.50 3.88
CA ASP A 63 -8.19 8.95 3.98
C ASP A 63 -6.81 9.63 3.86
N ALA A 64 -5.75 9.06 4.47
CA ALA A 64 -4.39 9.55 4.28
C ALA A 64 -3.93 9.46 2.81
N THR A 65 -4.19 8.35 2.14
CA THR A 65 -3.88 8.17 0.71
C THR A 65 -4.62 9.18 -0.17
N LEU A 66 -5.91 9.42 0.12
CA LEU A 66 -6.70 10.43 -0.58
C LEU A 66 -6.16 11.85 -0.36
N ALA A 67 -5.69 12.16 0.85
CA ALA A 67 -5.05 13.44 1.16
C ALA A 67 -3.73 13.62 0.39
N CYS A 68 -2.90 12.58 0.29
CA CYS A 68 -1.68 12.59 -0.53
C CYS A 68 -1.98 12.76 -2.02
N LEU A 69 -2.99 12.05 -2.55
CA LEU A 69 -3.44 12.19 -3.93
C LEU A 69 -3.95 13.60 -4.23
N ALA A 70 -4.75 14.18 -3.32
CA ALA A 70 -5.26 15.54 -3.46
C ALA A 70 -4.13 16.59 -3.48
N GLN A 71 -3.11 16.40 -2.65
CA GLN A 71 -1.91 17.25 -2.65
C GLN A 71 -1.13 17.15 -3.96
N ARG A 72 -0.97 15.94 -4.52
CA ARG A 72 -0.17 15.73 -5.75
C ARG A 72 -0.88 16.16 -7.03
N HIS A 73 -2.19 15.92 -7.13
CA HIS A 73 -2.96 16.24 -8.33
C HIS A 73 -3.57 17.65 -8.33
N SER A 74 -3.48 18.39 -7.22
CA SER A 74 -4.19 19.67 -7.03
C SER A 74 -5.70 19.57 -7.29
N HIS A 75 -6.27 18.36 -7.27
CA HIS A 75 -7.68 18.08 -7.51
C HIS A 75 -8.18 17.03 -6.53
N VAL A 76 -9.43 17.20 -6.09
CA VAL A 76 -10.07 16.26 -5.18
C VAL A 76 -10.33 14.95 -5.94
N ALA A 77 -9.88 13.83 -5.38
CA ALA A 77 -10.15 12.51 -5.95
C ALA A 77 -11.67 12.32 -6.16
N THR A 78 -12.04 11.97 -7.38
CA THR A 78 -13.42 11.75 -7.80
C THR A 78 -14.04 10.56 -7.05
N ASP A 79 -15.38 10.50 -7.00
CA ASP A 79 -16.08 9.40 -6.33
C ASP A 79 -15.72 8.02 -6.91
N ALA A 80 -15.55 7.94 -8.23
CA ALA A 80 -15.07 6.74 -8.92
C ALA A 80 -13.66 6.32 -8.49
N GLN A 81 -12.75 7.28 -8.30
CA GLN A 81 -11.38 7.03 -7.80
C GLN A 81 -11.39 6.55 -6.34
N ARG A 82 -12.26 7.13 -5.51
CA ARG A 82 -12.44 6.71 -4.11
C ARG A 82 -12.98 5.28 -4.01
N ALA A 83 -13.99 4.96 -4.83
CA ALA A 83 -14.55 3.61 -4.90
C ALA A 83 -13.52 2.59 -5.40
N SER A 84 -12.72 2.95 -6.40
CA SER A 84 -11.64 2.10 -6.93
C SER A 84 -10.55 1.86 -5.87
N LEU A 85 -10.09 2.92 -5.19
CA LEU A 85 -9.15 2.80 -4.07
C LEU A 85 -9.68 1.88 -2.97
N ALA A 86 -10.95 2.05 -2.56
CA ALA A 86 -11.56 1.19 -1.55
C ALA A 86 -11.64 -0.27 -1.99
N SER A 87 -11.93 -0.53 -3.27
CA SER A 87 -11.95 -1.90 -3.83
C SER A 87 -10.56 -2.53 -3.86
N ILE A 88 -9.54 -1.77 -4.27
CA ILE A 88 -8.15 -2.20 -4.32
C ILE A 88 -7.65 -2.52 -2.90
N LEU A 89 -7.85 -1.60 -1.94
CA LEU A 89 -7.46 -1.80 -0.54
C LEU A 89 -8.16 -3.00 0.09
N LYS A 90 -9.45 -3.21 -0.21
CA LYS A 90 -10.20 -4.37 0.29
C LYS A 90 -9.73 -5.69 -0.32
N SER A 91 -9.35 -5.69 -1.59
CA SER A 91 -8.82 -6.88 -2.26
C SER A 91 -7.42 -7.19 -1.78
N ALA A 92 -6.60 -6.15 -1.60
CA ALA A 92 -5.28 -6.21 -1.00
C ALA A 92 -5.32 -6.76 0.42
N SER A 93 -6.23 -6.26 1.28
CA SER A 93 -6.37 -6.75 2.65
C SER A 93 -6.83 -8.21 2.70
N ALA A 94 -7.71 -8.64 1.78
CA ALA A 94 -8.13 -10.03 1.66
C ALA A 94 -7.02 -10.96 1.12
N ALA A 95 -6.07 -10.42 0.35
CA ALA A 95 -4.91 -11.14 -0.16
C ALA A 95 -3.76 -11.22 0.86
N GLN A 96 -3.80 -10.41 1.93
CA GLN A 96 -2.80 -10.46 3.00
C GLN A 96 -2.91 -11.71 3.84
N ALA A 97 -1.76 -12.27 4.22
CA ALA A 97 -1.72 -13.32 5.23
C ALA A 97 -2.03 -12.73 6.62
N PRO A 98 -2.77 -13.47 7.48
CA PRO A 98 -3.17 -12.98 8.80
C PRO A 98 -1.99 -12.75 9.76
N ASP A 99 -0.85 -13.38 9.51
CA ASP A 99 0.37 -13.26 10.32
C ASP A 99 1.33 -12.15 9.84
N LEU A 100 0.98 -11.44 8.77
CA LEU A 100 1.76 -10.30 8.29
C LEU A 100 1.43 -9.05 9.10
N LEU A 101 2.49 -8.39 9.54
CA LEU A 101 2.45 -7.12 10.22
C LEU A 101 2.90 -6.01 9.27
N MET A 102 2.32 -4.85 9.49
CA MET A 102 2.60 -3.64 8.73
C MET A 102 2.71 -2.47 9.70
N SER A 103 3.71 -1.64 9.47
CA SER A 103 3.85 -0.37 10.15
C SER A 103 2.82 0.61 9.60
N PHE A 104 2.21 1.42 10.47
CA PHE A 104 1.39 2.56 10.04
C PHE A 104 2.25 3.76 9.56
N ASP A 105 3.54 3.55 9.28
CA ASP A 105 4.46 4.62 8.90
C ASP A 105 3.94 5.46 7.73
N ASN A 106 4.32 6.74 7.71
CA ASN A 106 3.78 7.76 6.82
C ASN A 106 4.11 7.52 5.34
N GLU A 107 5.10 6.70 5.03
CA GLU A 107 5.51 6.43 3.65
C GLU A 107 4.51 5.55 2.89
N VAL A 108 3.69 4.76 3.60
CA VAL A 108 2.72 3.85 2.98
C VAL A 108 1.65 4.61 2.16
N PRO A 109 0.91 5.58 2.72
CA PRO A 109 -0.08 6.36 1.95
C PRO A 109 0.57 7.18 0.82
N GLU A 110 1.82 7.61 1.01
CA GLU A 110 2.58 8.32 -0.03
C GLU A 110 2.96 7.41 -1.20
N GLN A 111 3.44 6.20 -0.96
CA GLN A 111 3.78 5.24 -2.02
C GLN A 111 2.52 4.74 -2.75
N LEU A 112 1.43 4.53 -2.01
CA LEU A 112 0.11 4.23 -2.55
C LEU A 112 -0.38 5.33 -3.50
N ALA A 113 -0.31 6.58 -3.04
CA ALA A 113 -0.71 7.73 -3.84
C ALA A 113 0.16 7.86 -5.11
N ASP A 114 1.44 7.50 -5.06
CA ASP A 114 2.34 7.59 -6.21
C ASP A 114 2.01 6.52 -7.25
N THR A 115 1.85 5.28 -6.81
CA THR A 115 1.49 4.15 -7.65
C THR A 115 0.14 4.38 -8.32
N LEU A 116 -0.86 4.85 -7.57
CA LEU A 116 -2.18 5.16 -8.11
C LEU A 116 -2.17 6.38 -9.05
N CYS A 117 -1.37 7.40 -8.73
CA CYS A 117 -1.15 8.55 -9.62
C CYS A 117 -0.57 8.09 -10.96
N ALA A 118 0.46 7.23 -10.96
CA ALA A 118 1.06 6.68 -12.17
C ALA A 118 0.03 5.90 -13.00
N VAL A 119 -0.75 5.03 -12.36
CA VAL A 119 -1.80 4.24 -13.02
C VAL A 119 -2.92 5.11 -13.60
N TRP A 120 -3.44 6.08 -12.85
CA TRP A 120 -4.55 6.94 -13.29
C TRP A 120 -4.14 7.97 -14.34
N THR A 121 -2.88 8.40 -14.35
CA THR A 121 -2.35 9.29 -15.39
C THR A 121 -1.96 8.53 -16.66
N GLY A 122 -2.12 7.21 -16.70
CA GLY A 122 -1.68 6.37 -17.81
C GLY A 122 -0.16 6.39 -17.99
N ARG A 123 0.58 6.90 -17.00
CA ARG A 123 2.04 6.84 -16.99
C ARG A 123 2.38 5.46 -16.45
N THR A 124 2.45 4.48 -17.34
CA THR A 124 3.08 3.20 -17.04
C THR A 124 4.40 3.50 -16.35
N LEU A 125 4.55 3.07 -15.09
CA LEU A 125 5.86 2.88 -14.47
C LEU A 125 6.56 1.85 -15.33
N SER A 126 7.23 2.30 -16.40
CA SER A 126 8.13 1.44 -17.14
C SER A 126 9.13 0.92 -16.11
N PRO A 127 9.23 -0.40 -15.89
CA PRO A 127 10.39 -0.92 -15.19
C PRO A 127 11.58 -0.40 -16.00
N ALA A 128 12.44 0.38 -15.34
CA ALA A 128 13.65 0.89 -15.91
C ALA A 128 14.43 -0.30 -16.48
N THR A 129 14.25 -0.54 -17.78
CA THR A 129 15.03 -1.51 -18.51
C THR A 129 16.29 -0.76 -18.86
N ALA A 130 17.32 -1.06 -18.10
CA ALA A 130 18.69 -0.75 -18.40
C ALA A 130 18.99 -1.09 -19.87
N GLN A 131 19.05 -0.06 -20.72
CA GLN A 131 19.71 -0.18 -22.02
C GLN A 131 20.10 1.20 -22.53
N ALA A 132 21.34 1.60 -22.25
CA ALA A 132 22.11 2.47 -23.13
C ALA A 132 23.59 2.19 -22.91
N ALA A 133 24.13 1.41 -23.85
CA ALA A 133 25.51 1.31 -24.33
C ALA A 133 26.68 1.44 -23.33
#